data_AF-A0A7V3EKV8-F1
#
_entry.id   AF-A0A7V3EKV8-F1
#
_cell.length_a   1.000
_cell.length_b   1.000
_cell.length_c   1.000
_cell.angle_alpha   90.00
_cell.angle_beta   90.00
_cell.angle_gamma   90.00
#
_symmetry.space_group_name_H-M   'P 1'
#
loop_
_entity.id
_entity.type
_entity.pdbx_description
1 polymer ?
#
loop_
_entity_poly.entity_id
_entity_poly.type
_entity_poly.pdbx_seq_one_letter_code
_entity_poly.pdbx_strand_id
1 'polypeptide(L)'
;MSNEVKIPLDQPYDPNTAGMPKEMNAKVEKIADGKESITVAGKTYDCQWSQVKVSMQNQGMDMSGTTKSWTCSDIPLGGLVKSEGEMTMNMGGNAMKTQVTMELKDCGRGQ
;
A
#
# COMPACT_ATOMS: atom_id res chain seq x y z
N MET A 1 -1.61 -2.26 -21.96
CA MET A 1 -1.76 -0.81 -21.69
C MET A 1 -0.94 -0.51 -20.46
N SER A 2 0.16 0.22 -20.61
CA SER A 2 1.08 0.54 -19.51
C SER A 2 0.58 1.80 -18.81
N ASN A 3 0.22 1.71 -17.52
CA ASN A 3 -0.11 2.89 -16.72
C ASN A 3 1.21 3.54 -16.25
N GLU A 4 1.59 4.66 -16.88
CA GLU A 4 2.68 5.51 -16.39
C GLU A 4 2.24 6.27 -15.13
N VAL A 5 2.87 5.96 -14.00
CA VAL A 5 2.66 6.70 -12.74
C VAL A 5 3.73 7.80 -12.67
N LYS A 6 3.35 9.05 -12.93
CA LYS A 6 4.23 10.21 -12.74
C LYS A 6 4.27 10.59 -11.26
N ILE A 7 5.39 10.32 -10.60
CA ILE A 7 5.62 10.68 -9.20
C ILE A 7 6.29 12.07 -9.16
N PRO A 8 5.61 13.11 -8.65
CA PRO A 8 6.22 14.43 -8.49
C PRO A 8 7.35 14.40 -7.45
N LEU A 9 8.55 14.87 -7.82
CA LEU A 9 9.76 14.85 -6.99
C LEU A 9 9.86 16.03 -6.01
N ASP A 10 8.95 17.00 -6.13
CA ASP A 10 8.89 18.24 -5.34
C ASP A 10 7.93 18.15 -4.14
N GLN A 11 7.20 17.04 -4.01
CA GLN A 11 6.33 16.77 -2.88
C GLN A 11 6.95 15.69 -1.97
N PRO A 12 6.76 15.77 -0.64
CA PRO A 12 7.13 14.67 0.25
C PRO A 12 6.46 13.40 -0.24
N TYR A 13 7.27 12.38 -0.57
CA TYR A 13 6.77 11.09 -0.99
C TYR A 13 5.98 10.45 0.17
N ASP A 14 4.65 10.44 0.05
CA ASP A 14 3.79 9.71 0.97
C ASP A 14 3.40 8.36 0.34
N PRO A 15 3.97 7.24 0.82
CA PRO A 15 3.68 5.92 0.29
C PRO A 15 2.21 5.51 0.46
N ASN A 16 1.43 6.22 1.28
CA ASN A 16 -0.01 5.97 1.43
C ASN A 16 -0.86 6.64 0.35
N THR A 17 -0.30 7.58 -0.42
CA THR A 17 -1.00 8.27 -1.52
C THR A 17 -0.31 8.07 -2.88
N ALA A 18 0.90 7.54 -2.89
CA ALA A 18 1.65 7.21 -4.09
C ALA A 18 0.90 6.17 -4.96
N GLY A 19 0.44 6.59 -6.13
CA GLY A 19 -0.24 5.72 -7.11
C GLY A 19 -1.77 5.73 -7.06
N MET A 20 -2.39 6.48 -6.14
CA MET A 20 -3.85 6.68 -6.19
C MET A 20 -4.21 7.73 -7.25
N PRO A 21 -5.19 7.47 -8.14
CA PRO A 21 -5.71 8.48 -9.04
C PRO A 21 -6.25 9.67 -8.24
N LYS A 22 -5.80 10.89 -8.57
CA LYS A 22 -6.24 12.14 -7.89
C LYS A 22 -7.76 12.39 -7.96
N GLU A 23 -8.46 11.67 -8.82
CA GLU A 23 -9.91 11.76 -9.06
C GLU A 23 -10.72 10.81 -8.15
N MET A 24 -10.06 10.05 -7.30
CA MET A 24 -10.70 9.08 -6.41
C MET A 24 -11.02 9.74 -5.07
N ASN A 25 -12.31 9.90 -4.73
CA ASN A 25 -12.78 10.36 -3.41
C ASN A 25 -12.54 9.30 -2.32
N ALA A 26 -11.27 8.95 -2.10
CA ALA A 26 -10.82 8.03 -1.08
C ALA A 26 -10.45 8.79 0.19
N LYS A 27 -11.10 8.44 1.30
CA LYS A 27 -10.73 8.86 2.64
C LYS A 27 -9.70 7.87 3.19
N VAL A 28 -8.52 8.37 3.52
CA VAL A 28 -7.46 7.58 4.16
C VAL A 28 -7.30 8.08 5.60
N GLU A 29 -7.41 7.16 6.56
CA GLU A 29 -7.23 7.45 7.99
C GLU A 29 -6.11 6.58 8.54
N LYS A 30 -5.09 7.19 9.16
CA LYS A 30 -4.05 6.44 9.87
C LYS A 30 -4.64 5.79 11.12
N ILE A 31 -4.53 4.47 11.22
CA ILE A 31 -4.98 3.71 12.39
C ILE A 31 -3.81 3.54 13.38
N ALA A 32 -2.66 3.12 12.88
CA ALA A 32 -1.51 2.80 13.71
C ALA A 32 -0.20 2.85 12.91
N ASP A 33 0.92 2.88 13.62
CA ASP A 33 2.25 2.73 13.05
C ASP A 33 3.21 2.11 14.08
N GLY A 34 4.35 1.64 13.58
CA GLY A 34 5.38 1.07 14.43
C GLY A 34 6.62 0.66 13.65
N LYS A 35 7.48 -0.11 14.31
CA LYS A 35 8.71 -0.67 13.74
C LYS A 35 8.69 -2.18 13.88
N GLU A 36 9.19 -2.88 12.87
CA GLU A 36 9.25 -4.33 12.83
C GLU A 36 10.40 -4.76 11.90
N SER A 37 11.21 -5.72 12.33
CA SER A 37 12.31 -6.24 11.50
C SER A 37 11.77 -7.35 10.58
N ILE A 38 11.96 -7.21 9.27
CA ILE A 38 11.53 -8.19 8.26
C ILE A 38 12.74 -8.79 7.55
N THR A 39 12.76 -10.10 7.39
CA THR A 39 13.78 -10.81 6.63
C THR A 39 13.34 -11.06 5.19
N VAL A 40 14.08 -10.50 4.23
CA VAL A 40 13.89 -10.73 2.78
C VAL A 40 15.17 -11.29 2.19
N ALA A 41 15.07 -12.43 1.48
CA ALA A 41 16.21 -13.10 0.84
C ALA A 41 17.44 -13.29 1.78
N GLY A 42 17.19 -13.61 3.05
CA GLY A 42 18.23 -13.82 4.06
C GLY A 42 18.87 -12.56 4.64
N LYS A 43 18.39 -11.37 4.28
CA LYS A 43 18.78 -10.10 4.90
C LYS A 43 17.65 -9.57 5.77
N THR A 44 17.97 -9.17 6.99
CA THR A 44 17.03 -8.54 7.91
C THR A 44 17.04 -7.04 7.72
N TYR A 45 15.86 -6.44 7.61
CA TYR A 45 15.64 -5.00 7.42
C TYR A 45 14.79 -4.46 8.55
N ASP A 46 15.23 -3.38 9.18
CA ASP A 46 14.42 -2.66 10.15
C ASP A 46 13.39 -1.81 9.40
N CYS A 47 12.15 -2.28 9.38
CA CYS A 47 11.07 -1.66 8.65
C CYS A 47 10.22 -0.78 9.57
N GLN A 48 9.73 0.32 9.05
CA GLN A 48 8.62 1.07 9.63
C GLN A 48 7.33 0.58 8.99
N TRP A 49 6.34 0.25 9.80
CA TRP A 49 5.01 -0.08 9.31
C TRP A 49 4.02 1.01 9.63
N SER A 50 3.04 1.17 8.75
CA SER A 50 1.86 2.00 9.00
C SER A 50 0.63 1.22 8.57
N GLN A 51 -0.44 1.38 9.35
CA GLN A 51 -1.74 0.80 9.07
C GLN A 51 -2.72 1.94 8.83
N VAL A 52 -3.39 1.90 7.69
CA VAL A 52 -4.39 2.88 7.29
C VAL A 52 -5.73 2.21 7.04
N LYS A 53 -6.81 2.94 7.32
CA LYS A 53 -8.15 2.63 6.85
C LYS A 53 -8.39 3.40 5.57
N VAL A 54 -8.82 2.72 4.53
CA VAL A 54 -9.25 3.33 3.28
C VAL A 54 -10.76 3.18 3.17
N SER A 55 -11.46 4.27 2.90
CA SER A 55 -12.89 4.27 2.63
C SER A 55 -13.17 5.10 1.40
N MET A 56 -13.85 4.53 0.43
CA MET A 56 -14.15 5.17 -0.84
C MET A 56 -15.61 4.94 -1.17
N GLN A 57 -16.29 6.02 -1.52
CA GLN A 57 -17.64 5.98 -2.07
C GLN A 57 -17.57 6.58 -3.47
N ASN A 58 -17.89 5.79 -4.47
CA ASN A 58 -18.03 6.26 -5.84
C ASN A 58 -19.25 5.61 -6.48
N GLN A 59 -19.92 6.30 -7.41
CA GLN A 59 -21.26 5.98 -7.92
C GLN A 59 -21.53 4.46 -8.08
N GLY A 60 -22.22 3.86 -7.10
CA GLY A 60 -22.63 2.44 -7.12
C GLY A 60 -21.61 1.42 -6.57
N MET A 61 -20.46 1.87 -6.07
CA MET A 61 -19.41 1.06 -5.46
C MET A 61 -18.95 1.68 -4.13
N ASP A 62 -19.27 1.00 -3.03
CA ASP A 62 -18.73 1.32 -1.72
C ASP A 62 -17.56 0.38 -1.42
N MET A 63 -16.37 0.95 -1.23
CA MET A 63 -15.17 0.21 -0.85
C MET A 63 -14.69 0.66 0.52
N SER A 64 -14.44 -0.28 1.41
CA SER A 64 -13.79 -0.01 2.69
C SER A 64 -12.78 -1.09 3.00
N GLY A 65 -11.62 -0.72 3.51
CA GLY A 65 -10.59 -1.68 3.85
C GLY A 65 -9.57 -1.14 4.82
N THR A 66 -8.72 -2.04 5.30
CA THR A 66 -7.51 -1.70 6.02
C THR A 66 -6.32 -2.18 5.22
N THR A 67 -5.23 -1.42 5.26
CA THR A 67 -3.96 -1.79 4.65
C THR A 67 -2.86 -1.51 5.63
N LYS A 68 -2.01 -2.50 5.89
CA LYS A 68 -0.77 -2.38 6.65
C LYS A 68 0.39 -2.54 5.67
N SER A 69 1.26 -1.55 5.63
CA SER A 69 2.41 -1.54 4.72
C SER A 69 3.68 -1.35 5.53
N TRP A 70 4.70 -2.14 5.21
CA TRP A 70 6.04 -2.07 5.79
C TRP A 70 6.98 -1.47 4.77
N THR A 71 7.69 -0.43 5.20
CA THR A 71 8.66 0.28 4.36
C THR A 71 10.03 0.30 5.03
N CYS A 72 11.08 0.23 4.23
CA CYS A 72 12.47 0.34 4.66
C CYS A 72 13.23 1.21 3.65
N SER A 73 14.01 2.18 4.13
CA SER A 73 14.78 3.11 3.28
C SER A 73 15.84 2.41 2.43
N ASP A 74 16.29 1.23 2.84
CA ASP A 74 17.34 0.47 2.16
C ASP A 74 16.84 -0.33 0.95
N ILE A 75 15.52 -0.27 0.69
CA ILE A 75 14.82 -0.98 -0.38
C ILE A 75 14.41 0.00 -1.50
N PRO A 76 14.67 -0.34 -2.77
CA PRO A 76 14.32 0.52 -3.91
C PRO A 76 12.79 0.62 -4.12
N LEU A 77 12.35 1.50 -5.04
CA LEU A 77 10.94 1.69 -5.41
C LEU A 77 10.02 2.07 -4.23
N GLY A 78 10.45 3.04 -3.42
CA GLY A 78 9.64 3.57 -2.31
C GLY A 78 9.70 2.74 -1.03
N GLY A 79 10.62 1.77 -0.96
CA GLY A 79 10.93 1.06 0.27
C GLY A 79 9.96 -0.06 0.64
N LEU A 80 8.97 -0.39 -0.18
CA LEU A 80 7.93 -1.35 0.16
C LEU A 80 8.50 -2.77 0.30
N VAL A 81 8.44 -3.31 1.51
CA VAL A 81 8.91 -4.66 1.85
C VAL A 81 7.76 -5.65 1.87
N LYS A 82 6.65 -5.22 2.46
CA LYS A 82 5.45 -6.04 2.64
C LYS A 82 4.23 -5.14 2.66
N SER A 83 3.12 -5.64 2.16
CA SER A 83 1.80 -5.02 2.32
C SER A 83 0.77 -6.11 2.55
N GLU A 84 -0.11 -5.87 3.51
CA GLU A 84 -1.26 -6.72 3.79
C GLU A 84 -2.49 -5.83 3.80
N GLY A 85 -3.57 -6.27 3.17
CA GLY A 85 -4.81 -5.52 3.16
C GLY A 85 -6.02 -6.41 3.14
N GLU A 86 -7.06 -5.98 3.84
CA GLU A 86 -8.40 -6.51 3.69
C GLU A 86 -9.27 -5.41 3.11
N MET A 87 -9.91 -5.70 1.98
CA MET A 87 -10.83 -4.80 1.30
C MET A 87 -12.19 -5.47 1.20
N THR A 88 -13.23 -4.73 1.54
CA THR A 88 -14.61 -5.07 1.25
C THR A 88 -15.10 -4.13 0.16
N MET A 89 -15.54 -4.69 -0.95
CA MET A 89 -16.16 -3.97 -2.07
C MET A 89 -17.63 -4.38 -2.16
N ASN A 90 -18.53 -3.42 -2.12
CA ASN A 90 -19.95 -3.67 -2.39
C ASN A 90 -20.26 -3.22 -3.82
N MET A 91 -20.65 -4.16 -4.67
CA MET A 91 -21.11 -3.89 -6.04
C MET A 91 -22.57 -4.31 -6.17
N GLY A 92 -23.48 -3.35 -6.24
CA GLY A 92 -24.90 -3.61 -6.52
C GLY A 92 -25.58 -4.58 -5.54
N GLY A 93 -25.23 -4.53 -4.25
CA GLY A 93 -25.82 -5.36 -3.20
C GLY A 93 -25.06 -6.66 -2.87
N ASN A 94 -24.02 -6.99 -3.64
CA ASN A 94 -23.12 -8.11 -3.32
C ASN A 94 -21.83 -7.59 -2.69
N ALA A 95 -21.55 -8.05 -1.47
CA ALA A 95 -20.31 -7.75 -0.76
C ALA A 95 -19.23 -8.77 -1.14
N MET A 96 -18.17 -8.32 -1.80
CA MET A 96 -16.96 -9.09 -2.04
C MET A 96 -15.89 -8.69 -1.03
N LYS A 97 -15.38 -9.67 -0.27
CA LYS A 97 -14.20 -9.49 0.57
C LYS A 97 -12.96 -10.01 -0.16
N THR A 98 -11.90 -9.23 -0.15
CA THR A 98 -10.62 -9.58 -0.76
C THR A 98 -9.52 -9.32 0.26
N GLN A 99 -8.74 -10.36 0.54
CA GLN A 99 -7.48 -10.22 1.25
C GLN A 99 -6.35 -10.21 0.23
N VAL A 100 -5.45 -9.24 0.37
CA VAL A 100 -4.30 -9.06 -0.50
C VAL A 100 -3.05 -9.05 0.36
N THR A 101 -2.11 -9.93 0.06
CA THR A 101 -0.78 -9.91 0.65
C THR A 101 0.23 -9.77 -0.48
N MET A 102 1.10 -8.78 -0.36
CA MET A 102 2.22 -8.55 -1.25
C MET A 102 3.50 -8.59 -0.42
N GLU A 103 4.47 -9.38 -0.86
CA GLU A 103 5.74 -9.55 -0.17
C GLU A 103 6.90 -9.44 -1.16
N LEU A 104 7.90 -8.65 -0.79
CA LEU A 104 9.14 -8.56 -1.53
C LEU A 104 9.90 -9.87 -1.35
N LYS A 105 10.10 -10.59 -2.46
CA LYS A 105 10.83 -11.88 -2.45
C LYS A 105 12.32 -11.70 -2.69
N ASP A 106 12.69 -10.72 -3.50
CA ASP A 106 14.07 -10.36 -3.82
C ASP A 106 14.16 -8.91 -4.30
N CYS A 107 15.33 -8.29 -4.13
CA CYS A 107 15.58 -6.89 -4.49
C CYS A 107 16.41 -6.74 -5.77
N GLY A 108 16.69 -7.82 -6.51
CA GLY A 108 17.34 -7.76 -7.82
C GLY A 108 18.57 -6.86 -7.86
N ARG A 109 19.41 -6.89 -6.80
CA ARG A 109 20.67 -6.16 -6.82
C ARG A 109 21.51 -6.79 -7.93
N GLY A 110 21.71 -6.05 -9.02
CA GLY A 110 22.53 -6.48 -10.14
C GLY A 110 23.87 -7.02 -9.65
N GLN A 111 24.29 -8.16 -10.22
CA GLN A 111 25.70 -8.52 -10.27
C GLN A 111 26.48 -7.45 -11.04
#